data_AF-A0A950Z1P6-F1
#
_entry.id   AF-A0A950Z1P6-F1
#
_cell.length_a   1.000
_cell.length_b   1.000
_cell.length_c   1.000
_cell.angle_alpha   90.00
_cell.angle_beta   90.00
_cell.angle_gamma   90.00
#
_symmetry.space_group_name_H-M   'P 1'
#
loop_
_entity.id
_entity.type
_entity.pdbx_description
1 polymer ?
#
loop_
_entity_poly.entity_id
_entity_poly.type
_entity_poly.pdbx_seq_one_letter_code
_entity_poly.pdbx_strand_id
1 'polypeptide(L)'
;MPRRLVLAGLAFGLFFGHLPSPARARELTRPLFITESDLGPNRTYTLQEDLSAPGTAVFIMVPDATIELAGHTITFGTDDRDGTVGVYPFDSRTAFPLGADDVNYPETLKPAHGARCTVQNGRVVWAGKKGKWATAVGGAYSKGPITVRNCSLSSGGPDGACVHFNWAALVIHDCYCFNTSSSTENRHAGPANVWCGGKTTAYRNILIGGCSAFHVGSGSEAHENVMRQSGFATNGYGFGSYRGEDCQVYRNLIVPTNGRGVIFDHGRRDHVYENFICVHEKPNAEFGTALNAPCVRLRYDATENEFLRNECLAIGGPGGGNAAASGAYFTCQPGTQNLVAENEFIAIAAGDPVPNAHYANALTFEGQGKPGGPGTDRVERNRLAGNNYLIRLSGYDGGCFQNPIVGNSLEWISGRAAAEWAFQILDSPRFQFQYPDDNRYVTAETLQSIRTSVKAEILELIGQEGDDRKRAVFYTGYNGHPSSITLLETKLRNVKWDDRAIFVEKSNAKAPIDIRIGESATGETIALIPAR
;
A
#
# COMPACT_ATOMS: atom_id res chain seq x y z
N MET A 1 -16.33 29.68 23.70
CA MET A 1 -15.45 28.99 24.66
C MET A 1 -14.45 28.16 23.86
N PRO A 2 -13.13 28.32 24.03
CA PRO A 2 -12.16 27.58 23.24
C PRO A 2 -12.12 26.14 23.74
N ARG A 3 -12.54 25.19 22.89
CA ARG A 3 -12.33 23.76 23.13
C ARG A 3 -10.82 23.53 23.10
N ARG A 4 -10.22 23.27 24.27
CA ARG A 4 -8.84 22.78 24.38
C ARG A 4 -8.79 21.46 23.62
N LEU A 5 -8.09 21.45 22.49
CA LEU A 5 -7.67 20.24 21.80
C LEU A 5 -6.74 19.50 22.77
N VAL A 6 -7.27 18.51 23.48
CA VAL A 6 -6.43 17.53 24.16
C VAL A 6 -5.81 16.72 23.03
N LEU A 7 -4.59 17.10 22.62
CA LEU A 7 -3.72 16.16 21.92
C LEU A 7 -3.53 14.99 22.89
N ALA A 8 -4.34 13.96 22.72
CA ALA A 8 -3.96 12.63 23.14
C ALA A 8 -2.75 12.28 22.27
N GLY A 9 -1.58 12.73 22.70
CA GLY A 9 -0.33 12.10 22.34
C GLY A 9 -0.41 10.68 22.85
N LEU A 10 -1.04 9.81 22.06
CA LEU A 10 -0.72 8.40 22.01
C LEU A 10 0.74 8.37 21.59
N ALA A 11 1.61 8.59 22.57
CA ALA A 11 3.00 8.25 22.48
C ALA A 11 3.00 6.80 22.05
N PHE A 12 3.42 6.56 20.81
CA PHE A 12 3.82 5.26 20.29
C PHE A 12 5.10 4.75 21.00
N GLY A 13 5.30 5.14 22.26
CA GLY A 13 6.10 4.39 23.19
C GLY A 13 5.27 3.20 23.64
N LEU A 14 5.89 2.03 23.73
CA LEU A 14 5.33 0.75 24.17
C LEU A 14 4.88 -0.18 23.03
N PHE A 15 5.84 -0.67 22.25
CA PHE A 15 6.10 -2.12 22.14
C PHE A 15 7.56 -2.46 21.79
N PHE A 16 8.51 -1.58 22.12
CA PHE A 16 9.82 -2.09 22.57
C PHE A 16 9.61 -2.61 23.99
N GLY A 17 8.81 -3.66 24.16
CA GLY A 17 8.69 -4.33 25.45
C GLY A 17 10.11 -4.62 25.92
N HIS A 18 10.48 -4.10 27.10
CA HIS A 18 11.83 -4.08 27.68
C HIS A 18 12.76 -5.09 26.98
N LEU A 19 13.34 -4.67 25.86
CA LEU A 19 14.33 -5.49 25.20
C LEU A 19 15.50 -5.44 26.18
N PRO A 20 16.06 -6.60 26.58
CA PRO A 20 17.22 -6.60 27.44
C PRO A 20 18.24 -5.63 26.84
N SER A 21 18.77 -4.73 27.67
CA SER A 21 19.85 -3.83 27.25
C SER A 21 20.83 -4.67 26.45
N PRO A 22 21.18 -4.28 25.21
CA PRO A 22 22.01 -5.11 24.36
C PRO A 22 23.26 -5.50 25.15
N ALA A 23 23.63 -6.78 25.07
CA ALA A 23 24.95 -7.20 25.47
C ALA A 23 25.96 -6.29 24.75
N ARG A 24 27.15 -6.07 25.32
CA ARG A 24 28.17 -5.23 24.66
C ARG A 24 28.37 -5.72 23.23
N ALA A 25 27.90 -4.95 22.25
CA ALA A 25 28.06 -5.28 20.85
C ALA A 25 29.54 -5.17 20.48
N ARG A 26 30.02 -6.09 19.65
CA ARG A 26 31.35 -6.00 19.07
C ARG A 26 31.34 -4.92 18.01
N GLU A 27 32.13 -3.87 18.23
CA GLU A 27 32.34 -2.83 17.23
C GLU A 27 33.28 -3.33 16.12
N LEU A 28 32.76 -3.26 14.89
CA LEU A 28 33.48 -3.57 13.67
C LEU A 28 34.14 -2.30 13.14
N THR A 29 35.47 -2.30 13.10
CA THR A 29 36.24 -1.22 12.43
C THR A 29 36.24 -1.38 10.90
N ARG A 30 35.87 -2.57 10.40
CA ARG A 30 35.72 -2.92 8.99
C ARG A 30 34.55 -3.89 8.81
N PRO A 31 33.88 -3.90 7.65
CA PRO A 31 32.84 -4.88 7.37
C PRO A 31 33.32 -6.31 7.56
N LEU A 32 32.44 -7.20 8.03
CA LEU A 32 32.68 -8.63 8.06
C LEU A 32 32.46 -9.19 6.64
N PHE A 33 33.48 -9.83 6.08
CA PHE A 33 33.38 -10.53 4.80
C PHE A 33 33.25 -12.03 5.05
N ILE A 34 32.22 -12.65 4.49
CA ILE A 34 32.05 -14.11 4.46
C ILE A 34 32.41 -14.57 3.06
N THR A 35 33.54 -15.26 2.93
CA THR A 35 34.17 -15.65 1.66
C THR A 35 34.33 -17.16 1.52
N GLU A 36 34.59 -17.68 0.31
CA GLU A 36 34.66 -19.14 0.09
C GLU A 36 35.80 -19.81 0.87
N SER A 37 36.90 -19.07 1.11
CA SER A 37 38.00 -19.53 1.97
C SER A 37 37.56 -19.77 3.41
N ASP A 38 36.44 -19.17 3.83
CA ASP A 38 35.84 -19.33 5.14
C ASP A 38 34.89 -20.53 5.23
N LEU A 39 35.15 -21.60 4.44
CA LEU A 39 34.69 -22.99 4.66
C LEU A 39 33.77 -23.64 3.58
N GLY A 40 33.58 -23.06 2.39
CA GLY A 40 32.87 -23.69 1.25
C GLY A 40 31.34 -23.46 1.18
N PRO A 41 30.66 -23.85 0.07
CA PRO A 41 29.25 -23.54 -0.19
C PRO A 41 28.26 -24.31 0.71
N ASN A 42 26.99 -23.86 0.79
CA ASN A 42 25.90 -24.48 1.56
C ASN A 42 26.11 -24.50 3.09
N ARG A 43 26.72 -23.47 3.66
CA ARG A 43 26.96 -23.39 5.11
C ARG A 43 26.05 -22.41 5.83
N THR A 44 25.76 -22.74 7.08
CA THR A 44 25.15 -21.85 8.06
C THR A 44 26.24 -21.14 8.87
N TYR A 45 26.23 -19.81 8.81
CA TYR A 45 27.07 -18.93 9.62
C TYR A 45 26.21 -18.40 10.76
N THR A 46 26.48 -18.87 11.98
CA THR A 46 25.73 -18.48 13.17
C THR A 46 26.43 -17.34 13.88
N LEU A 47 25.70 -16.25 14.09
CA LEU A 47 26.19 -15.13 14.89
C LEU A 47 26.19 -15.52 16.38
N GLN A 48 27.29 -15.21 17.09
CA GLN A 48 27.48 -15.57 18.51
C GLN A 48 27.42 -14.37 19.46
N GLU A 49 27.42 -13.16 18.92
CA GLU A 49 27.41 -11.89 19.66
C GLU A 49 26.78 -10.79 18.80
N ASP A 50 26.29 -9.72 19.42
CA ASP A 50 25.78 -8.57 18.67
C ASP A 50 26.92 -7.88 17.91
N LEU A 51 26.64 -7.39 16.69
CA LEU A 51 27.59 -6.65 15.86
C LEU A 51 27.16 -5.20 15.71
N SER A 52 28.13 -4.29 15.65
CA SER A 52 27.89 -2.88 15.32
C SER A 52 28.91 -2.41 14.30
N ALA A 53 28.48 -1.80 13.20
CA ALA A 53 29.36 -1.25 12.17
C ALA A 53 29.00 0.21 11.85
N PRO A 54 30.00 1.08 11.59
CA PRO A 54 29.75 2.45 11.21
C PRO A 54 29.02 2.58 9.87
N GLY A 55 29.38 1.77 8.88
CA GLY A 55 28.70 1.69 7.57
C GLY A 55 28.01 0.35 7.37
N THR A 56 28.27 -0.28 6.23
CA THR A 56 27.80 -1.64 5.93
C THR A 56 28.43 -2.67 6.87
N ALA A 57 27.63 -3.58 7.45
CA ALA A 57 28.12 -4.48 8.49
C ALA A 57 28.64 -5.83 7.95
N VAL A 58 27.86 -6.51 7.10
CA VAL A 58 28.19 -7.86 6.61
C VAL A 58 28.10 -7.94 5.09
N PHE A 59 29.15 -8.44 4.45
CA PHE A 59 29.16 -8.84 3.04
C PHE A 59 29.20 -10.36 2.92
N ILE A 60 28.28 -10.94 2.14
CA ILE A 60 28.20 -12.37 1.90
C ILE A 60 28.63 -12.63 0.45
N MET A 61 29.76 -13.31 0.30
CA MET A 61 30.38 -13.58 -1.00
C MET A 61 30.40 -15.07 -1.36
N VAL A 62 29.78 -15.91 -0.52
CA VAL A 62 29.67 -17.36 -0.70
C VAL A 62 28.28 -17.70 -1.22
N PRO A 63 28.15 -18.55 -2.24
CA PRO A 63 26.86 -19.00 -2.71
C PRO A 63 26.21 -19.95 -1.70
N ASP A 64 24.88 -19.91 -1.67
CA ASP A 64 24.05 -20.79 -0.84
C ASP A 64 24.32 -20.66 0.68
N ALA A 65 24.72 -19.47 1.12
CA ALA A 65 25.00 -19.21 2.53
C ALA A 65 23.70 -18.93 3.31
N THR A 66 23.60 -19.50 4.52
CA THR A 66 22.59 -19.13 5.52
C THR A 66 23.26 -18.32 6.62
N ILE A 67 22.76 -17.10 6.87
CA ILE A 67 23.16 -16.26 8.00
C ILE A 67 22.10 -16.44 9.09
N GLU A 68 22.47 -17.21 10.10
CA GLU A 68 21.67 -17.48 11.29
C GLU A 68 22.04 -16.45 12.36
N LEU A 69 21.15 -15.51 12.62
CA LEU A 69 21.42 -14.47 13.60
C LEU A 69 21.22 -14.94 15.05
N ALA A 70 20.55 -16.08 15.29
CA ALA A 70 20.38 -16.70 16.61
C ALA A 70 19.85 -15.77 17.72
N GLY A 71 19.02 -14.79 17.35
CA GLY A 71 18.46 -13.78 18.24
C GLY A 71 19.36 -12.55 18.46
N HIS A 72 20.56 -12.52 17.88
CA HIS A 72 21.48 -11.39 17.95
C HIS A 72 21.07 -10.24 17.02
N THR A 73 21.67 -9.08 17.28
CA THR A 73 21.45 -7.85 16.54
C THR A 73 22.68 -7.45 15.73
N ILE A 74 22.47 -7.15 14.45
CA ILE A 74 23.42 -6.41 13.61
C ILE A 74 22.97 -4.95 13.57
N THR A 75 23.79 -4.05 14.11
CA THR A 75 23.60 -2.61 14.04
C THR A 75 24.49 -2.01 12.95
N PHE A 76 23.95 -1.15 12.09
CA PHE A 76 24.69 -0.60 10.95
C PHE A 76 24.40 0.88 10.71
N GLY A 77 25.27 1.56 9.96
CA GLY A 77 25.06 2.94 9.50
C GLY A 77 25.20 4.01 10.59
N THR A 78 25.94 3.77 11.67
CA THR A 78 26.13 4.75 12.75
C THR A 78 26.95 5.98 12.34
N ASP A 79 27.65 5.93 11.20
CA ASP A 79 28.41 7.05 10.64
C ASP A 79 27.63 7.95 9.67
N ASP A 80 26.32 7.71 9.52
CA ASP A 80 25.43 8.49 8.66
C ASP A 80 25.79 8.50 7.16
N ARG A 81 26.63 7.57 6.68
CA ARG A 81 26.89 7.46 5.24
C ARG A 81 25.65 7.04 4.46
N ASP A 82 25.55 7.57 3.25
CA ASP A 82 24.55 7.14 2.28
C ASP A 82 24.84 5.71 1.82
N GLY A 83 23.78 4.95 1.54
CA GLY A 83 23.84 3.62 0.94
C GLY A 83 24.42 2.52 1.83
N THR A 84 24.37 2.69 3.16
CA THR A 84 24.79 1.64 4.10
C THR A 84 23.82 0.46 4.12
N VAL A 85 24.35 -0.75 4.23
CA VAL A 85 23.54 -1.98 4.27
C VAL A 85 23.89 -2.83 5.50
N GLY A 86 22.89 -3.35 6.20
CA GLY A 86 23.14 -4.26 7.33
C GLY A 86 23.77 -5.57 6.85
N VAL A 87 23.06 -6.30 5.99
CA VAL A 87 23.51 -7.55 5.39
C VAL A 87 23.43 -7.45 3.86
N TYR A 88 24.57 -7.61 3.19
CA TYR A 88 24.71 -7.45 1.74
C TYR A 88 25.10 -8.79 1.07
N PRO A 89 24.16 -9.53 0.47
CA PRO A 89 24.47 -10.65 -0.40
C PRO A 89 25.07 -10.14 -1.72
N PHE A 90 26.35 -10.44 -1.98
CA PHE A 90 27.13 -9.84 -3.06
C PHE A 90 27.24 -10.80 -4.26
N ASP A 91 26.59 -10.49 -5.40
CA ASP A 91 26.63 -11.30 -6.64
C ASP A 91 27.42 -10.66 -7.81
N SER A 92 27.62 -9.33 -7.85
CA SER A 92 28.36 -8.71 -8.96
C SER A 92 28.96 -7.33 -8.65
N ARG A 93 29.98 -6.97 -9.44
CA ARG A 93 30.71 -5.68 -9.38
C ARG A 93 29.91 -4.50 -9.93
N THR A 94 28.76 -4.73 -10.56
CA THR A 94 27.90 -3.66 -11.06
C THR A 94 27.15 -3.08 -9.87
N ALA A 95 27.68 -1.95 -9.41
CA ALA A 95 27.24 -1.24 -8.22
C ALA A 95 25.73 -1.01 -8.26
N PHE A 96 25.08 -1.37 -7.15
CA PHE A 96 23.93 -0.61 -6.68
C PHE A 96 24.33 0.88 -6.67
N PRO A 97 23.44 1.85 -6.92
CA PRO A 97 23.77 3.28 -6.82
C PRO A 97 24.17 3.77 -5.40
N LEU A 98 24.62 2.87 -4.51
CA LEU A 98 25.12 3.12 -3.16
C LEU A 98 26.62 3.45 -3.20
N GLY A 99 27.01 4.57 -3.83
CA GLY A 99 28.32 5.23 -3.62
C GLY A 99 29.55 4.33 -3.42
N ALA A 100 29.65 3.20 -4.13
CA ALA A 100 30.67 2.18 -3.89
C ALA A 100 32.07 2.61 -4.39
N ASP A 101 32.20 3.84 -4.87
CA ASP A 101 33.44 4.40 -5.41
C ASP A 101 34.58 4.42 -4.38
N ASP A 102 34.30 4.31 -3.07
CA ASP A 102 35.33 4.31 -2.02
C ASP A 102 35.69 2.92 -1.45
N VAL A 103 34.98 1.85 -1.81
CA VAL A 103 35.39 0.49 -1.41
C VAL A 103 36.17 -0.12 -2.57
N ASN A 104 37.48 0.09 -2.57
CA ASN A 104 38.41 -0.67 -3.40
C ASN A 104 38.30 -2.17 -3.02
N TYR A 105 37.36 -2.88 -3.64
CA TYR A 105 37.25 -4.33 -3.50
C TYR A 105 38.52 -4.97 -4.07
N PRO A 106 39.22 -5.82 -3.31
CA PRO A 106 40.33 -6.60 -3.84
C PRO A 106 39.93 -7.25 -5.17
N GLU A 107 40.71 -7.02 -6.24
CA GLU A 107 40.40 -7.56 -7.58
C GLU A 107 40.24 -9.10 -7.60
N THR A 108 40.78 -9.76 -6.58
CA THR A 108 40.72 -11.21 -6.34
C THR A 108 39.36 -11.72 -5.89
N LEU A 109 38.47 -10.85 -5.41
CA LEU A 109 37.11 -11.20 -5.05
C LEU A 109 36.23 -11.20 -6.31
N LYS A 110 36.24 -12.33 -7.02
CA LYS A 110 35.24 -12.60 -8.06
C LYS A 110 34.00 -13.17 -7.35
N PRO A 111 32.86 -12.47 -7.33
CA PRO A 111 31.65 -13.04 -6.75
C PRO A 111 31.31 -14.35 -7.46
N ALA A 112 30.98 -15.38 -6.67
CA ALA A 112 30.40 -16.59 -7.19
C ALA A 112 29.02 -16.24 -7.75
N HIS A 113 28.92 -16.22 -9.08
CA HIS A 113 27.70 -15.80 -9.75
C HIS A 113 26.51 -16.69 -9.37
N GLY A 114 25.46 -16.11 -8.80
CA GLY A 114 24.18 -16.77 -8.52
C GLY A 114 23.99 -17.35 -7.13
N ALA A 115 24.52 -16.68 -6.12
CA ALA A 115 24.31 -17.05 -4.72
C ALA A 115 22.82 -17.02 -4.34
N ARG A 116 22.27 -18.17 -3.88
CA ARG A 116 21.13 -18.13 -2.96
C ARG A 116 21.65 -17.67 -1.60
N CYS A 117 20.86 -16.93 -0.86
CA CYS A 117 21.23 -16.54 0.50
C CYS A 117 20.00 -16.51 1.38
N THR A 118 20.14 -17.01 2.61
CA THR A 118 19.12 -16.91 3.64
C THR A 118 19.61 -16.03 4.78
N VAL A 119 18.82 -15.05 5.21
CA VAL A 119 19.05 -14.29 6.44
C VAL A 119 17.90 -14.55 7.39
N GLN A 120 18.17 -15.02 8.61
CA GLN A 120 17.10 -15.47 9.50
C GLN A 120 17.35 -15.25 11.00
N ASN A 121 16.24 -15.27 11.76
CA ASN A 121 16.19 -15.46 13.21
C ASN A 121 16.93 -14.39 14.02
N GLY A 122 16.81 -13.10 13.68
CA GLY A 122 17.49 -12.04 14.42
C GLY A 122 17.06 -10.64 14.05
N ARG A 123 17.92 -9.67 14.34
CA ARG A 123 17.64 -8.25 14.13
C ARG A 123 18.71 -7.61 13.26
N VAL A 124 18.27 -6.79 12.31
CA VAL A 124 19.17 -5.95 11.51
C VAL A 124 18.65 -4.51 11.58
N VAL A 125 19.39 -3.65 12.28
CA VAL A 125 18.89 -2.36 12.75
C VAL A 125 19.79 -1.24 12.25
N TRP A 126 19.20 -0.32 11.48
CA TRP A 126 19.85 0.94 11.16
C TRP A 126 19.90 1.85 12.40
N ALA A 127 21.08 2.34 12.74
CA ALA A 127 21.31 3.26 13.85
C ALA A 127 21.78 4.65 13.40
N GLY A 128 21.73 4.92 12.10
CA GLY A 128 21.95 6.25 11.56
C GLY A 128 20.82 7.23 11.88
N LYS A 129 21.07 8.48 11.57
CA LYS A 129 20.21 9.66 11.73
C LYS A 129 19.98 10.41 10.42
N LYS A 130 20.93 10.36 9.48
CA LYS A 130 20.92 11.21 8.26
C LYS A 130 21.24 10.48 6.95
N GLY A 131 21.91 9.34 7.00
CA GLY A 131 22.26 8.59 5.79
C GLY A 131 21.04 8.19 4.98
N LYS A 132 21.13 8.29 3.66
CA LYS A 132 20.08 7.93 2.70
C LYS A 132 20.24 6.49 2.23
N TRP A 133 19.21 5.92 1.62
CA TRP A 133 19.23 4.57 1.03
C TRP A 133 19.68 3.48 2.01
N ALA A 134 19.50 3.70 3.32
CA ALA A 134 19.90 2.75 4.33
C ALA A 134 19.03 1.50 4.23
N THR A 135 19.66 0.34 4.06
CA THR A 135 18.95 -0.91 3.81
C THR A 135 19.31 -1.98 4.82
N ALA A 136 18.34 -2.61 5.48
CA ALA A 136 18.68 -3.67 6.45
C ALA A 136 19.25 -4.91 5.74
N VAL A 137 18.56 -5.41 4.71
CA VAL A 137 19.05 -6.50 3.85
C VAL A 137 18.91 -6.10 2.39
N GLY A 138 20.01 -6.03 1.63
CA GLY A 138 19.90 -5.62 0.24
C GLY A 138 21.11 -5.91 -0.63
N GLY A 139 20.90 -5.80 -1.94
CA GLY A 139 21.92 -6.06 -2.96
C GLY A 139 21.41 -5.75 -4.36
N ALA A 140 22.29 -5.59 -5.34
CA ALA A 140 21.86 -5.15 -6.67
C ALA A 140 21.36 -6.34 -7.50
N TYR A 141 22.18 -7.38 -7.57
CA TYR A 141 21.93 -8.55 -8.39
C TYR A 141 21.93 -9.79 -7.50
N SER A 142 21.04 -10.72 -7.79
CA SER A 142 21.15 -12.11 -7.33
C SER A 142 20.53 -13.02 -8.37
N LYS A 143 21.30 -13.94 -8.97
CA LYS A 143 20.71 -14.96 -9.87
C LYS A 143 19.90 -16.00 -9.09
N GLY A 144 20.18 -16.18 -7.81
CA GLY A 144 19.45 -17.09 -6.94
C GLY A 144 18.36 -16.39 -6.11
N PRO A 145 17.33 -17.10 -5.64
CA PRO A 145 16.42 -16.56 -4.65
C PRO A 145 17.16 -16.17 -3.36
N ILE A 146 16.83 -14.98 -2.85
CA ILE A 146 17.20 -14.53 -1.50
C ILE A 146 16.02 -14.81 -0.58
N THR A 147 16.28 -15.39 0.58
CA THR A 147 15.27 -15.64 1.61
C THR A 147 15.56 -14.76 2.83
N VAL A 148 14.57 -14.01 3.29
CA VAL A 148 14.64 -13.27 4.55
C VAL A 148 13.47 -13.70 5.42
N ARG A 149 13.74 -14.28 6.59
CA ARG A 149 12.67 -14.85 7.42
C ARG A 149 12.87 -14.73 8.91
N ASN A 150 11.77 -14.61 9.66
CA ASN A 150 11.81 -14.54 11.12
C ASN A 150 12.81 -13.48 11.62
N CYS A 151 12.77 -12.30 11.01
CA CYS A 151 13.69 -11.20 11.28
C CYS A 151 12.93 -9.94 11.70
N SER A 152 13.52 -9.14 12.57
CA SER A 152 13.15 -7.73 12.77
C SER A 152 14.14 -6.84 12.02
N LEU A 153 13.63 -6.08 11.05
CA LEU A 153 14.41 -5.25 10.15
C LEU A 153 14.05 -3.78 10.38
N SER A 154 15.04 -2.92 10.54
CA SER A 154 14.83 -1.48 10.69
C SER A 154 15.71 -0.70 9.73
N SER A 155 15.12 0.27 9.07
CA SER A 155 15.76 1.18 8.11
C SER A 155 15.26 2.62 8.28
N GLY A 156 15.86 3.55 7.54
CA GLY A 156 15.40 4.93 7.51
C GLY A 156 16.24 5.82 6.61
N GLY A 157 16.15 7.13 6.86
CA GLY A 157 16.70 8.15 5.97
C GLY A 157 15.89 8.30 4.69
N PRO A 158 16.18 9.29 3.85
CA PRO A 158 15.56 9.39 2.53
C PRO A 158 15.80 8.12 1.70
N ASP A 159 14.76 7.59 1.06
CA ASP A 159 14.81 6.40 0.20
C ASP A 159 15.32 5.11 0.85
N GLY A 160 15.27 5.00 2.19
CA GLY A 160 15.60 3.77 2.92
C GLY A 160 14.58 2.65 2.71
N ALA A 161 15.02 1.40 2.88
CA ALA A 161 14.19 0.19 2.76
C ALA A 161 14.59 -0.88 3.78
N CYS A 162 13.65 -1.68 4.28
CA CYS A 162 14.01 -2.82 5.10
C CYS A 162 14.67 -3.91 4.25
N VAL A 163 14.12 -4.15 3.06
CA VAL A 163 14.69 -5.07 2.06
C VAL A 163 14.74 -4.40 0.69
N HIS A 164 15.89 -4.44 0.02
CA HIS A 164 16.05 -3.85 -1.32
C HIS A 164 16.86 -4.74 -2.26
N PHE A 165 16.26 -5.19 -3.37
CA PHE A 165 16.97 -5.88 -4.44
C PHE A 165 16.62 -5.40 -5.85
N ASN A 166 17.59 -4.93 -6.65
CA ASN A 166 17.29 -4.43 -8.00
C ASN A 166 16.85 -5.55 -8.95
N TRP A 167 17.57 -6.67 -8.93
CA TRP A 167 17.34 -7.79 -9.82
C TRP A 167 17.60 -9.11 -9.08
N ALA A 168 16.67 -9.49 -8.21
CA ALA A 168 16.70 -10.76 -7.50
C ALA A 168 15.30 -11.37 -7.43
N ALA A 169 15.24 -12.70 -7.31
CA ALA A 169 14.05 -13.32 -6.73
C ALA A 169 14.13 -13.19 -5.21
N LEU A 170 13.01 -12.86 -4.55
CA LEU A 170 12.93 -12.68 -3.11
C LEU A 170 11.85 -13.58 -2.52
N VAL A 171 12.15 -14.22 -1.39
CA VAL A 171 11.18 -14.83 -0.50
C VAL A 171 11.31 -14.12 0.85
N ILE A 172 10.28 -13.41 1.29
CA ILE A 172 10.28 -12.73 2.59
C ILE A 172 9.07 -13.15 3.41
N HIS A 173 9.30 -13.68 4.61
CA HIS A 173 8.18 -14.10 5.44
C HIS A 173 8.44 -14.07 6.93
N ASP A 174 7.36 -13.96 7.70
CA ASP A 174 7.44 -13.98 9.16
C ASP A 174 8.33 -12.84 9.70
N CYS A 175 8.49 -11.74 8.94
CA CYS A 175 9.34 -10.60 9.30
C CYS A 175 8.55 -9.41 9.85
N TYR A 176 9.19 -8.68 10.76
CA TYR A 176 8.75 -7.36 11.21
C TYR A 176 9.66 -6.29 10.60
N CYS A 177 9.13 -5.50 9.66
CA CYS A 177 9.84 -4.44 8.96
C CYS A 177 9.38 -3.07 9.49
N PHE A 178 10.32 -2.25 9.95
CA PHE A 178 10.06 -0.89 10.42
C PHE A 178 10.94 0.12 9.67
N ASN A 179 10.32 0.91 8.81
CA ASN A 179 11.02 1.91 8.02
C ASN A 179 10.66 3.32 8.52
N THR A 180 11.67 4.03 9.02
CA THR A 180 11.52 5.40 9.56
C THR A 180 11.67 6.50 8.51
N SER A 181 11.87 6.13 7.24
CA SER A 181 11.93 7.09 6.13
C SER A 181 10.69 7.98 6.13
N SER A 182 10.91 9.29 5.96
CA SER A 182 9.84 10.32 5.93
C SER A 182 9.99 11.28 4.75
N SER A 183 10.94 11.01 3.85
CA SER A 183 11.20 11.78 2.64
C SER A 183 11.85 10.89 1.57
N THR A 184 11.87 11.39 0.34
CA THR A 184 12.47 10.73 -0.83
C THR A 184 13.17 11.80 -1.64
N GLU A 185 14.34 11.49 -2.19
CA GLU A 185 15.02 12.35 -3.17
C GLU A 185 14.42 12.13 -4.55
N ASN A 186 13.97 10.91 -4.82
CA ASN A 186 13.40 10.53 -6.10
C ASN A 186 12.22 9.58 -5.90
N ARG A 187 11.00 10.13 -5.95
CA ARG A 187 9.76 9.35 -5.92
C ARG A 187 9.70 8.22 -6.96
N HIS A 188 10.41 8.37 -8.08
CA HIS A 188 10.44 7.38 -9.17
C HIS A 188 11.34 6.18 -8.88
N ALA A 189 12.18 6.25 -7.85
CA ALA A 189 12.88 5.09 -7.34
C ALA A 189 11.94 4.10 -6.62
N GLY A 190 10.73 4.56 -6.27
CA GLY A 190 9.71 3.72 -5.65
C GLY A 190 10.02 3.33 -4.20
N PRO A 191 10.35 4.27 -3.31
CA PRO A 191 10.74 3.96 -1.92
C PRO A 191 9.70 3.07 -1.22
N ALA A 192 10.13 1.95 -0.64
CA ALA A 192 9.26 0.96 -0.02
C ALA A 192 9.94 0.29 1.19
N ASN A 193 9.16 -0.37 2.05
CA ASN A 193 9.73 -1.29 3.05
C ASN A 193 10.43 -2.45 2.37
N VAL A 194 9.77 -3.05 1.38
CA VAL A 194 10.31 -4.12 0.56
C VAL A 194 10.26 -3.66 -0.89
N TRP A 195 11.43 -3.44 -1.44
CA TRP A 195 11.61 -3.12 -2.85
C TRP A 195 12.37 -4.27 -3.52
N CYS A 196 11.82 -4.83 -4.58
CA CYS A 196 12.44 -5.92 -5.32
C CYS A 196 12.04 -5.88 -6.79
N GLY A 197 12.96 -5.57 -7.70
CA GLY A 197 12.64 -5.53 -9.13
C GLY A 197 12.34 -6.89 -9.76
N GLY A 198 12.65 -8.00 -9.08
CA GLY A 198 12.31 -9.36 -9.54
C GLY A 198 11.11 -9.97 -8.81
N LYS A 199 10.85 -11.25 -9.11
CA LYS A 199 9.74 -12.01 -8.51
C LYS A 199 9.90 -12.09 -6.99
N THR A 200 8.87 -11.69 -6.27
CA THR A 200 8.84 -11.68 -4.81
C THR A 200 7.69 -12.53 -4.30
N THR A 201 7.96 -13.47 -3.39
CA THR A 201 6.94 -14.15 -2.59
C THR A 201 7.02 -13.63 -1.16
N ALA A 202 5.97 -12.92 -0.72
CA ALA A 202 5.92 -12.23 0.56
C ALA A 202 4.70 -12.66 1.38
N TYR A 203 4.91 -13.24 2.54
CA TYR A 203 3.77 -13.62 3.40
C TYR A 203 4.02 -13.52 4.89
N ARG A 204 2.95 -13.26 5.65
CA ARG A 204 3.02 -13.15 7.12
C ARG A 204 4.06 -12.13 7.60
N ASN A 205 4.19 -11.01 6.88
CA ASN A 205 5.04 -9.90 7.30
C ASN A 205 4.21 -8.79 7.94
N ILE A 206 4.80 -8.08 8.89
CA ILE A 206 4.30 -6.79 9.38
C ILE A 206 5.23 -5.70 8.86
N LEU A 207 4.72 -4.76 8.06
CA LEU A 207 5.48 -3.67 7.48
C LEU A 207 4.91 -2.34 7.97
N ILE A 208 5.72 -1.55 8.67
CA ILE A 208 5.30 -0.30 9.29
C ILE A 208 6.21 0.85 8.86
N GLY A 209 5.60 1.98 8.52
CA GLY A 209 6.33 3.18 8.08
C GLY A 209 6.81 3.08 6.64
N GLY A 210 7.76 3.94 6.23
CA GLY A 210 8.20 4.08 4.84
C GLY A 210 7.11 4.63 3.90
N CYS A 211 7.47 4.92 2.66
CA CYS A 211 6.52 5.47 1.69
C CYS A 211 5.51 4.41 1.22
N SER A 212 6.01 3.23 0.83
CA SER A 212 5.21 2.09 0.36
C SER A 212 5.50 0.84 1.20
N ALA A 213 4.60 -0.14 1.20
CA ALA A 213 4.91 -1.43 1.82
C ALA A 213 5.69 -2.31 0.83
N PHE A 214 5.13 -2.55 -0.36
CA PHE A 214 5.76 -3.34 -1.42
C PHE A 214 5.88 -2.60 -2.75
N HIS A 215 7.03 -2.76 -3.38
CA HIS A 215 7.29 -2.48 -4.79
C HIS A 215 7.98 -3.71 -5.38
N VAL A 216 7.28 -4.46 -6.23
CA VAL A 216 7.74 -5.80 -6.67
C VAL A 216 7.64 -5.97 -8.19
N GLY A 217 8.43 -6.89 -8.75
CA GLY A 217 8.37 -7.25 -10.17
C GLY A 217 7.26 -8.25 -10.51
N SER A 218 7.18 -8.63 -11.79
CA SER A 218 6.18 -9.60 -12.30
C SER A 218 6.25 -10.98 -11.63
N GLY A 219 5.12 -11.68 -11.61
CA GLY A 219 4.94 -13.01 -11.02
C GLY A 219 5.03 -13.03 -9.50
N SER A 220 5.00 -11.86 -8.86
CA SER A 220 5.10 -11.71 -7.42
C SER A 220 3.80 -12.08 -6.71
N GLU A 221 3.94 -12.56 -5.49
CA GLU A 221 2.83 -12.99 -4.65
C GLU A 221 2.97 -12.33 -3.27
N ALA A 222 1.93 -11.67 -2.79
CA ALA A 222 1.87 -11.07 -1.46
C ALA A 222 0.59 -11.50 -0.74
N HIS A 223 0.70 -12.27 0.34
CA HIS A 223 -0.47 -12.69 1.11
C HIS A 223 -0.29 -12.73 2.61
N GLU A 224 -1.38 -12.54 3.37
CA GLU A 224 -1.35 -12.60 4.84
C GLU A 224 -0.36 -11.60 5.47
N ASN A 225 -0.10 -10.47 4.81
CA ASN A 225 0.74 -9.39 5.34
C ASN A 225 -0.10 -8.30 6.00
N VAL A 226 0.51 -7.58 6.94
CA VAL A 226 0.01 -6.31 7.48
C VAL A 226 0.85 -5.19 6.91
N MET A 227 0.24 -4.30 6.13
CA MET A 227 0.89 -3.19 5.44
C MET A 227 0.39 -1.87 6.04
N ARG A 228 1.22 -1.22 6.86
CA ARG A 228 0.90 0.01 7.61
C ARG A 228 1.94 1.10 7.32
N GLN A 229 2.12 1.39 6.04
CA GLN A 229 3.03 2.42 5.56
C GLN A 229 2.56 3.84 5.95
N SER A 230 3.46 4.81 5.80
CA SER A 230 3.18 6.24 6.00
C SER A 230 3.68 7.03 4.80
N GLY A 231 2.93 6.97 3.71
CA GLY A 231 3.22 7.65 2.44
C GLY A 231 3.50 9.13 2.65
N PHE A 232 4.63 9.61 2.17
CA PHE A 232 5.04 11.02 2.18
C PHE A 232 5.31 11.56 0.77
N ALA A 233 5.18 10.69 -0.23
CA ALA A 233 5.25 11.00 -1.66
C ALA A 233 4.11 10.27 -2.39
N THR A 234 3.92 10.60 -3.66
CA THR A 234 2.73 10.17 -4.43
C THR A 234 2.66 8.70 -4.70
N ASN A 235 3.78 7.99 -4.60
CA ASN A 235 3.82 6.56 -4.87
C ASN A 235 3.60 5.71 -3.61
N GLY A 236 3.09 6.28 -2.52
CA GLY A 236 2.87 5.60 -1.24
C GLY A 236 1.69 4.62 -1.22
N TYR A 237 1.85 3.49 -1.91
CA TYR A 237 0.88 2.40 -1.97
C TYR A 237 1.28 1.23 -1.05
N GLY A 238 0.29 0.49 -0.56
CA GLY A 238 0.52 -0.77 0.15
C GLY A 238 1.17 -1.78 -0.78
N PHE A 239 0.65 -1.90 -2.00
CA PHE A 239 1.22 -2.73 -3.04
C PHE A 239 1.22 -1.99 -4.39
N GLY A 240 2.39 -1.87 -5.01
CA GLY A 240 2.54 -1.30 -6.35
C GLY A 240 2.92 -2.35 -7.39
N SER A 241 2.02 -2.62 -8.34
CA SER A 241 2.34 -3.30 -9.60
C SER A 241 2.68 -2.24 -10.65
N TYR A 242 3.95 -1.85 -10.71
CA TYR A 242 4.47 -0.91 -11.71
C TYR A 242 4.98 -1.69 -12.92
N ARG A 243 4.15 -1.83 -13.96
CA ARG A 243 4.39 -2.72 -15.12
C ARG A 243 4.58 -4.19 -14.70
N GLY A 244 3.97 -4.59 -13.58
CA GLY A 244 3.94 -5.98 -13.16
C GLY A 244 3.03 -6.81 -14.05
N GLU A 245 3.34 -8.08 -14.19
CA GLU A 245 2.47 -9.04 -14.85
C GLU A 245 2.27 -10.26 -13.96
N ASP A 246 1.07 -10.85 -13.96
CA ASP A 246 0.76 -12.10 -13.26
C ASP A 246 1.03 -12.03 -11.74
N CYS A 247 0.88 -10.86 -11.11
CA CYS A 247 1.03 -10.71 -9.66
C CYS A 247 -0.23 -11.18 -8.92
N GLN A 248 -0.06 -11.69 -7.70
CA GLN A 248 -1.16 -12.09 -6.83
C GLN A 248 -1.08 -11.40 -5.47
N VAL A 249 -2.14 -10.73 -5.05
CA VAL A 249 -2.19 -10.00 -3.77
C VAL A 249 -3.47 -10.36 -3.04
N TYR A 250 -3.38 -11.15 -1.98
CA TYR A 250 -4.58 -11.66 -1.33
C TYR A 250 -4.49 -11.87 0.17
N ARG A 251 -5.63 -11.80 0.87
CA ARG A 251 -5.71 -11.99 2.33
C ARG A 251 -4.76 -11.07 3.12
N ASN A 252 -4.47 -9.87 2.62
CA ASN A 252 -3.67 -8.87 3.33
C ASN A 252 -4.54 -7.88 4.11
N LEU A 253 -3.95 -7.31 5.16
CA LEU A 253 -4.45 -6.14 5.87
C LEU A 253 -3.66 -4.90 5.41
N ILE A 254 -4.26 -4.07 4.55
CA ILE A 254 -3.61 -2.87 3.98
C ILE A 254 -4.22 -1.63 4.63
N VAL A 255 -3.51 -1.06 5.62
CA VAL A 255 -4.01 -0.04 6.54
C VAL A 255 -2.97 1.06 6.76
N PRO A 256 -2.57 1.81 5.71
CA PRO A 256 -1.65 2.93 5.84
C PRO A 256 -2.11 3.93 6.92
N THR A 257 -1.14 4.48 7.65
CA THR A 257 -1.35 5.68 8.51
C THR A 257 -1.35 6.98 7.71
N ASN A 258 -0.90 6.89 6.46
CA ASN A 258 -1.00 7.88 5.42
C ASN A 258 -0.73 7.16 4.10
N GLY A 259 -1.59 7.30 3.09
CA GLY A 259 -1.34 6.75 1.75
C GLY A 259 -2.49 5.94 1.21
N ARG A 260 -2.15 4.98 0.34
CA ARG A 260 -3.10 4.36 -0.60
C ARG A 260 -3.01 2.84 -0.55
N GLY A 261 -4.00 2.18 -1.13
CA GLY A 261 -4.11 0.73 -1.15
C GLY A 261 -3.23 0.13 -2.24
N VAL A 262 -3.85 -0.37 -3.31
CA VAL A 262 -3.16 -1.06 -4.41
C VAL A 262 -3.17 -0.19 -5.67
N ILE A 263 -2.10 -0.25 -6.46
CA ILE A 263 -2.06 0.35 -7.80
C ILE A 263 -1.66 -0.69 -8.86
N PHE A 264 -2.41 -0.69 -9.96
CA PHE A 264 -2.04 -1.25 -11.25
C PHE A 264 -1.60 -0.11 -12.17
N ASP A 265 -0.29 0.12 -12.24
CA ASP A 265 0.30 1.17 -13.08
C ASP A 265 0.95 0.49 -14.28
N HIS A 266 0.21 0.38 -15.40
CA HIS A 266 0.54 -0.50 -16.54
C HIS A 266 0.51 -2.02 -16.20
N GLY A 267 -0.07 -2.42 -15.07
CA GLY A 267 -0.13 -3.83 -14.65
C GLY A 267 -1.00 -4.70 -15.56
N ARG A 268 -0.67 -5.99 -15.71
CA ARG A 268 -1.41 -6.91 -16.59
C ARG A 268 -1.60 -8.30 -15.97
N ARG A 269 -2.82 -8.84 -16.04
CA ARG A 269 -3.17 -10.16 -15.46
C ARG A 269 -2.84 -10.26 -13.97
N ASP A 270 -2.84 -9.14 -13.26
CA ASP A 270 -2.65 -9.14 -11.82
C ASP A 270 -3.98 -9.46 -11.13
N HIS A 271 -3.94 -10.27 -10.07
CA HIS A 271 -5.10 -10.70 -9.31
C HIS A 271 -5.01 -10.22 -7.87
N VAL A 272 -5.95 -9.35 -7.47
CA VAL A 272 -6.01 -8.78 -6.12
C VAL A 272 -7.34 -9.13 -5.49
N TYR A 273 -7.32 -9.99 -4.48
CA TYR A 273 -8.56 -10.51 -3.92
C TYR A 273 -8.53 -10.78 -2.43
N GLU A 274 -9.69 -10.71 -1.78
CA GLU A 274 -9.83 -11.06 -0.37
C GLU A 274 -8.88 -10.26 0.55
N ASN A 275 -8.59 -9.00 0.24
CA ASN A 275 -7.89 -8.09 1.15
C ASN A 275 -8.87 -7.18 1.89
N PHE A 276 -8.50 -6.75 3.11
CA PHE A 276 -9.11 -5.58 3.75
C PHE A 276 -8.19 -4.38 3.54
N ILE A 277 -8.72 -3.32 2.94
CA ILE A 277 -7.98 -2.13 2.53
C ILE A 277 -8.63 -0.89 3.12
N CYS A 278 -8.03 -0.29 4.14
CA CYS A 278 -8.50 0.95 4.76
C CYS A 278 -7.50 2.07 4.53
N VAL A 279 -7.87 3.08 3.74
CA VAL A 279 -6.96 4.14 3.28
C VAL A 279 -7.43 5.51 3.71
N HIS A 280 -6.47 6.38 3.94
CA HIS A 280 -6.65 7.82 4.05
C HIS A 280 -5.32 8.48 3.70
N GLU A 281 -5.39 9.67 3.13
CA GLU A 281 -4.19 10.43 2.77
C GLU A 281 -4.28 11.85 3.33
N LYS A 282 -3.25 12.23 4.07
CA LYS A 282 -2.97 13.59 4.53
C LYS A 282 -2.15 14.30 3.44
N PRO A 283 -2.21 15.64 3.38
CA PRO A 283 -1.34 16.41 2.51
C PRO A 283 0.12 15.93 2.59
N ASN A 284 0.77 15.80 1.44
CA ASN A 284 2.15 15.36 1.33
C ASN A 284 3.01 16.45 0.66
N ALA A 285 4.34 16.30 0.71
CA ALA A 285 5.26 17.33 0.23
C ALA A 285 5.16 17.59 -1.28
N GLU A 286 4.61 16.64 -2.05
CA GLU A 286 4.69 16.63 -3.51
C GLU A 286 3.47 17.26 -4.19
N PHE A 287 2.26 16.91 -3.76
CA PHE A 287 1.01 17.46 -4.30
C PHE A 287 0.27 18.36 -3.32
N GLY A 288 0.87 18.65 -2.17
CA GLY A 288 0.26 19.44 -1.12
C GLY A 288 -1.11 18.86 -0.78
N THR A 289 -2.16 19.61 -1.09
CA THR A 289 -3.54 19.24 -0.78
C THR A 289 -4.21 18.38 -1.85
N ALA A 290 -3.75 18.36 -3.11
CA ALA A 290 -4.48 17.74 -4.23
C ALA A 290 -4.32 16.20 -4.30
N LEU A 291 -4.82 15.50 -3.29
CA LEU A 291 -4.59 14.07 -3.12
C LEU A 291 -5.90 13.29 -3.10
N ASN A 292 -5.85 12.07 -3.62
CA ASN A 292 -6.91 11.09 -3.48
C ASN A 292 -6.31 9.82 -2.87
N ALA A 293 -6.94 9.31 -1.81
CA ALA A 293 -6.64 8.03 -1.21
C ALA A 293 -7.52 6.90 -1.80
N PRO A 294 -7.09 6.22 -2.89
CA PRO A 294 -7.80 5.07 -3.42
C PRO A 294 -7.47 3.77 -2.67
N CYS A 295 -8.46 2.91 -2.41
CA CYS A 295 -8.18 1.52 -2.03
C CYS A 295 -7.59 0.76 -3.22
N VAL A 296 -8.04 1.06 -4.44
CA VAL A 296 -7.42 0.56 -5.68
C VAL A 296 -7.38 1.63 -6.75
N ARG A 297 -6.24 1.73 -7.46
CA ARG A 297 -6.10 2.57 -8.65
C ARG A 297 -5.70 1.73 -9.87
N LEU A 298 -6.47 1.85 -10.95
CA LEU A 298 -6.12 1.31 -12.27
C LEU A 298 -5.71 2.48 -13.16
N ARG A 299 -4.58 2.38 -13.83
CA ARG A 299 -3.97 3.52 -14.53
C ARG A 299 -3.33 3.11 -15.85
N TYR A 300 -3.43 4.01 -16.82
CA TYR A 300 -2.84 3.87 -18.14
C TYR A 300 -3.34 2.63 -18.90
N ASP A 301 -2.46 1.82 -19.47
CA ASP A 301 -2.81 0.62 -20.23
C ASP A 301 -2.94 -0.64 -19.35
N ALA A 302 -3.14 -0.46 -18.03
CA ALA A 302 -3.43 -1.58 -17.13
C ALA A 302 -4.65 -2.36 -17.63
N THR A 303 -4.48 -3.65 -17.92
CA THR A 303 -5.51 -4.46 -18.61
C THR A 303 -5.50 -5.91 -18.13
N GLU A 304 -6.63 -6.61 -18.29
CA GLU A 304 -6.77 -8.02 -17.89
C GLU A 304 -6.54 -8.25 -16.39
N ASN A 305 -6.56 -7.20 -15.56
CA ASN A 305 -6.40 -7.33 -14.12
C ASN A 305 -7.74 -7.66 -13.45
N GLU A 306 -7.67 -8.36 -12.33
CA GLU A 306 -8.83 -8.74 -11.52
C GLU A 306 -8.72 -8.16 -10.12
N PHE A 307 -9.74 -7.40 -9.70
CA PHE A 307 -9.89 -6.91 -8.34
C PHE A 307 -11.20 -7.46 -7.76
N LEU A 308 -11.11 -8.51 -6.94
CA LEU A 308 -12.24 -9.37 -6.58
C LEU A 308 -12.41 -9.54 -5.07
N ARG A 309 -13.65 -9.44 -4.56
CA ARG A 309 -13.97 -9.82 -3.15
C ARG A 309 -13.10 -9.12 -2.10
N ASN A 310 -12.69 -7.88 -2.34
CA ASN A 310 -11.99 -7.06 -1.37
C ASN A 310 -12.98 -6.24 -0.55
N GLU A 311 -12.65 -6.00 0.72
CA GLU A 311 -13.34 -5.06 1.57
C GLU A 311 -12.55 -3.75 1.66
N CYS A 312 -13.13 -2.66 1.18
CA CYS A 312 -12.44 -1.38 0.98
C CYS A 312 -13.12 -0.25 1.75
N LEU A 313 -12.36 0.45 2.59
CA LEU A 313 -12.77 1.68 3.26
C LEU A 313 -11.83 2.83 2.89
N ALA A 314 -12.36 3.83 2.22
CA ALA A 314 -11.62 5.04 1.85
C ALA A 314 -12.15 6.23 2.66
N ILE A 315 -11.29 6.90 3.43
CA ILE A 315 -11.69 8.02 4.30
C ILE A 315 -11.04 9.31 3.81
N GLY A 316 -11.87 10.27 3.37
CA GLY A 316 -11.45 11.58 2.88
C GLY A 316 -11.59 12.66 3.95
N GLY A 317 -10.49 13.39 4.22
CA GLY A 317 -10.39 14.54 5.14
C GLY A 317 -10.45 14.18 6.64
N PRO A 318 -9.46 14.63 7.43
CA PRO A 318 -9.65 15.84 8.25
C PRO A 318 -8.48 16.85 8.20
N GLY A 319 -7.52 16.70 7.26
CA GLY A 319 -6.21 17.37 7.28
C GLY A 319 -6.07 18.76 6.63
N GLY A 320 -7.14 19.42 6.19
CA GLY A 320 -7.10 20.73 5.53
C GLY A 320 -6.74 20.66 4.04
N GLY A 321 -7.65 21.13 3.18
CA GLY A 321 -7.51 21.26 1.72
C GLY A 321 -7.46 19.94 0.93
N ASN A 322 -8.23 19.85 -0.17
CA ASN A 322 -8.18 18.85 -1.26
C ASN A 322 -8.00 17.34 -0.92
N ALA A 323 -8.26 16.88 0.31
CA ALA A 323 -8.12 15.47 0.69
C ALA A 323 -9.32 14.62 0.26
N ALA A 324 -9.27 14.09 -0.97
CA ALA A 324 -10.26 13.18 -1.51
C ALA A 324 -9.96 11.72 -1.14
N ALA A 325 -10.96 10.86 -1.22
CA ALA A 325 -10.80 9.41 -1.08
C ALA A 325 -11.68 8.66 -2.07
N SER A 326 -11.23 7.49 -2.52
CA SER A 326 -11.98 6.66 -3.46
C SER A 326 -11.92 5.19 -3.07
N GLY A 327 -13.04 4.46 -3.15
CA GLY A 327 -12.99 3.00 -3.07
C GLY A 327 -12.17 2.44 -4.24
N ALA A 328 -12.63 2.67 -5.46
CA ALA A 328 -11.86 2.41 -6.67
C ALA A 328 -11.68 3.68 -7.52
N TYR A 329 -10.51 3.77 -8.16
CA TYR A 329 -10.13 4.90 -8.98
C TYR A 329 -9.59 4.42 -10.33
N PHE A 330 -10.34 4.67 -11.40
CA PHE A 330 -10.00 4.27 -12.76
C PHE A 330 -9.47 5.46 -13.55
N THR A 331 -8.29 5.28 -14.14
CA THR A 331 -7.57 6.21 -15.04
C THR A 331 -7.01 5.47 -16.25
N CYS A 332 -7.71 4.43 -16.67
CA CYS A 332 -7.31 3.56 -17.76
C CYS A 332 -7.47 4.24 -19.13
N GLN A 333 -6.62 3.85 -20.08
CA GLN A 333 -6.73 4.21 -21.48
C GLN A 333 -7.83 3.38 -22.17
N PRO A 334 -8.35 3.81 -23.33
CA PRO A 334 -9.31 3.02 -24.09
C PRO A 334 -8.78 1.62 -24.45
N GLY A 335 -9.64 0.61 -24.41
CA GLY A 335 -9.32 -0.78 -24.79
C GLY A 335 -8.84 -1.69 -23.65
N THR A 336 -8.72 -1.19 -22.42
CA THR A 336 -8.39 -2.02 -21.25
C THR A 336 -9.54 -2.95 -20.85
N GLN A 337 -9.22 -4.15 -20.39
CA GLN A 337 -10.19 -5.22 -20.08
C GLN A 337 -10.06 -5.71 -18.64
N ASN A 338 -10.17 -4.80 -17.67
CA ASN A 338 -10.08 -5.17 -16.25
C ASN A 338 -11.43 -5.65 -15.71
N LEU A 339 -11.41 -6.51 -14.69
CA LEU A 339 -12.58 -6.97 -13.96
C LEU A 339 -12.51 -6.48 -12.50
N VAL A 340 -13.51 -5.69 -12.10
CA VAL A 340 -13.70 -5.25 -10.71
C VAL A 340 -15.06 -5.76 -10.23
N ALA A 341 -15.05 -6.85 -9.45
CA ALA A 341 -16.29 -7.52 -9.09
C ALA A 341 -16.35 -8.04 -7.66
N GLU A 342 -17.57 -8.11 -7.13
CA GLU A 342 -17.86 -8.70 -5.81
C GLU A 342 -17.13 -8.02 -4.65
N ASN A 343 -16.70 -6.77 -4.82
CA ASN A 343 -16.07 -5.99 -3.77
C ASN A 343 -17.09 -5.21 -2.95
N GLU A 344 -16.67 -4.81 -1.77
CA GLU A 344 -17.38 -3.82 -0.95
C GLU A 344 -16.55 -2.54 -0.89
N PHE A 345 -17.01 -1.49 -1.58
CA PHE A 345 -16.39 -0.17 -1.59
C PHE A 345 -17.19 0.79 -0.72
N ILE A 346 -16.66 1.11 0.46
CA ILE A 346 -17.20 2.14 1.35
C ILE A 346 -16.29 3.37 1.29
N ALA A 347 -16.88 4.54 1.01
CA ALA A 347 -16.15 5.80 0.97
C ALA A 347 -16.80 6.85 1.88
N ILE A 348 -16.04 7.36 2.84
CA ILE A 348 -16.51 8.30 3.86
C ILE A 348 -15.78 9.63 3.73
N ALA A 349 -16.52 10.71 3.49
CA ALA A 349 -16.04 12.06 3.71
C ALA A 349 -16.20 12.38 5.19
N ALA A 350 -15.09 12.48 5.90
CA ALA A 350 -15.03 12.86 7.29
C ALA A 350 -14.86 14.38 7.39
N GLY A 351 -15.68 15.06 8.19
CA GLY A 351 -15.77 16.53 8.19
C GLY A 351 -16.68 17.08 7.08
N ASP A 352 -16.83 18.40 6.98
CA ASP A 352 -17.78 19.03 6.03
C ASP A 352 -17.24 18.98 4.59
N PRO A 353 -17.94 18.31 3.65
CA PRO A 353 -17.46 18.18 2.28
C PRO A 353 -17.50 19.53 1.56
N VAL A 354 -16.32 19.95 1.09
CA VAL A 354 -16.15 21.12 0.23
C VAL A 354 -16.16 20.64 -1.23
N PRO A 355 -17.05 21.16 -2.09
CA PRO A 355 -17.06 20.79 -3.50
C PRO A 355 -15.68 20.93 -4.13
N ASN A 356 -15.24 19.93 -4.90
CA ASN A 356 -13.94 19.89 -5.58
C ASN A 356 -12.70 19.96 -4.68
N ALA A 357 -12.88 19.94 -3.36
CA ALA A 357 -11.79 20.07 -2.40
C ALA A 357 -11.86 19.07 -1.25
N HIS A 358 -12.97 18.37 -1.05
CA HIS A 358 -13.05 17.38 0.01
C HIS A 358 -14.24 16.49 -0.28
N TYR A 359 -13.94 15.32 -0.83
CA TYR A 359 -14.96 14.38 -1.26
C TYR A 359 -14.54 12.94 -1.03
N ALA A 360 -15.54 12.05 -0.99
CA ALA A 360 -15.33 10.62 -0.94
C ALA A 360 -16.24 9.96 -1.97
N ASN A 361 -15.68 9.06 -2.77
CA ASN A 361 -16.36 8.38 -3.87
C ASN A 361 -16.26 6.86 -3.69
N ALA A 362 -17.34 6.10 -3.76
CA ALA A 362 -17.19 4.65 -3.82
C ALA A 362 -16.46 4.22 -5.11
N LEU A 363 -16.85 4.80 -6.25
CA LEU A 363 -16.16 4.65 -7.54
C LEU A 363 -15.85 6.01 -8.18
N THR A 364 -14.63 6.14 -8.68
CA THR A 364 -14.18 7.28 -9.49
C THR A 364 -13.70 6.78 -10.83
N PHE A 365 -14.32 7.27 -11.89
CA PHE A 365 -13.80 7.10 -13.23
C PHE A 365 -13.32 8.46 -13.73
N GLU A 366 -12.07 8.49 -14.15
CA GLU A 366 -11.35 9.65 -14.63
C GLU A 366 -10.61 9.22 -15.90
N GLY A 367 -10.54 10.09 -16.89
CA GLY A 367 -9.94 9.74 -18.16
C GLY A 367 -9.25 10.94 -18.78
N GLN A 368 -8.08 10.69 -19.37
CA GLN A 368 -7.56 11.62 -20.37
C GLN A 368 -8.59 11.64 -21.49
N GLY A 369 -9.27 12.76 -21.74
CA GLY A 369 -10.36 12.92 -22.73
C GLY A 369 -9.98 12.67 -24.19
N LYS A 370 -9.16 11.65 -24.47
CA LYS A 370 -8.83 11.14 -25.79
C LYS A 370 -10.06 10.40 -26.34
N PRO A 371 -10.46 10.67 -27.60
CA PRO A 371 -11.69 10.16 -28.21
C PRO A 371 -11.69 8.66 -28.58
N GLY A 372 -11.05 7.79 -27.79
CA GLY A 372 -10.84 6.38 -28.14
C GLY A 372 -11.94 5.38 -27.73
N GLY A 373 -13.08 5.83 -27.21
CA GLY A 373 -14.19 4.96 -26.80
C GLY A 373 -14.14 4.51 -25.33
N PRO A 374 -15.18 3.80 -24.85
CA PRO A 374 -15.27 3.33 -23.46
C PRO A 374 -14.11 2.43 -23.10
N GLY A 375 -13.59 2.60 -21.88
CA GLY A 375 -12.87 1.51 -21.23
C GLY A 375 -13.77 0.27 -21.23
N THR A 376 -13.22 -0.85 -21.67
CA THR A 376 -13.93 -2.14 -21.69
C THR A 376 -13.92 -2.83 -20.32
N ASP A 377 -13.46 -2.11 -19.29
CA ASP A 377 -13.44 -2.56 -17.91
C ASP A 377 -14.85 -2.91 -17.41
N ARG A 378 -14.98 -4.08 -16.80
CA ARG A 378 -16.22 -4.61 -16.22
C ARG A 378 -16.23 -4.30 -14.73
N VAL A 379 -17.20 -3.49 -14.30
CA VAL A 379 -17.42 -3.20 -12.88
C VAL A 379 -18.79 -3.73 -12.49
N GLU A 380 -18.84 -4.88 -11.83
CA GLU A 380 -20.07 -5.65 -11.65
C GLU A 380 -20.22 -6.29 -10.26
N ARG A 381 -21.45 -6.45 -9.78
CA ARG A 381 -21.75 -7.13 -8.50
C ARG A 381 -21.04 -6.58 -7.27
N ASN A 382 -20.61 -5.31 -7.27
CA ASN A 382 -20.02 -4.66 -6.10
C ASN A 382 -21.12 -4.05 -5.20
N ARG A 383 -20.83 -3.93 -3.91
CA ARG A 383 -21.56 -3.03 -2.99
C ARG A 383 -20.82 -1.70 -2.95
N LEU A 384 -21.47 -0.63 -3.38
CA LEU A 384 -20.95 0.73 -3.38
C LEU A 384 -21.69 1.52 -2.32
N ALA A 385 -20.99 1.92 -1.27
CA ALA A 385 -21.58 2.67 -0.19
C ALA A 385 -20.74 3.89 0.20
N GLY A 386 -21.39 4.89 0.76
CA GLY A 386 -20.71 6.08 1.25
C GLY A 386 -21.65 7.11 1.85
N ASN A 387 -21.11 8.27 2.22
CA ASN A 387 -21.85 9.40 2.77
C ASN A 387 -21.72 10.69 1.94
N ASN A 388 -21.11 10.62 0.76
CA ASN A 388 -20.88 11.75 -0.13
C ASN A 388 -21.24 11.45 -1.61
N TYR A 389 -20.30 10.96 -2.42
CA TYR A 389 -20.57 10.50 -3.77
C TYR A 389 -20.47 8.97 -3.82
N LEU A 390 -21.39 8.33 -4.54
CA LEU A 390 -21.24 6.90 -4.81
C LEU A 390 -20.43 6.69 -6.08
N ILE A 391 -20.81 7.35 -7.19
CA ILE A 391 -20.13 7.23 -8.47
C ILE A 391 -19.81 8.62 -9.01
N ARG A 392 -18.59 8.78 -9.51
CA ARG A 392 -18.13 10.03 -10.15
C ARG A 392 -17.45 9.71 -11.48
N LEU A 393 -17.85 10.39 -12.56
CA LEU A 393 -17.28 10.27 -13.91
C LEU A 393 -16.42 11.48 -14.32
N SER A 394 -15.99 12.26 -13.33
CA SER A 394 -15.11 13.40 -13.53
C SER A 394 -14.02 13.35 -12.49
N GLY A 395 -12.76 13.44 -12.94
CA GLY A 395 -11.64 13.62 -12.04
C GLY A 395 -10.86 14.88 -12.36
N TYR A 396 -9.74 15.04 -11.68
CA TYR A 396 -8.69 16.00 -11.99
C TYR A 396 -8.20 15.92 -13.46
N ASP A 397 -8.03 14.71 -14.00
CA ASP A 397 -7.52 14.44 -15.36
C ASP A 397 -8.60 14.43 -16.45
N GLY A 398 -9.87 14.65 -16.10
CA GLY A 398 -10.98 14.80 -17.05
C GLY A 398 -12.05 13.71 -16.98
N GLY A 399 -12.97 13.75 -17.96
CA GLY A 399 -14.08 12.80 -18.08
C GLY A 399 -13.67 11.51 -18.78
N CYS A 400 -14.26 10.39 -18.37
CA CYS A 400 -14.02 9.07 -18.94
C CYS A 400 -15.25 8.55 -19.70
N PHE A 401 -15.01 7.56 -20.56
CA PHE A 401 -16.07 6.72 -21.11
C PHE A 401 -16.03 5.38 -20.38
N GLN A 402 -17.17 4.96 -19.82
CA GLN A 402 -17.27 3.73 -19.04
C GLN A 402 -18.45 2.91 -19.53
N ASN A 403 -18.25 1.59 -19.69
CA ASN A 403 -19.33 0.64 -19.94
C ASN A 403 -20.33 0.62 -18.77
N PRO A 404 -21.59 0.22 -19.01
CA PRO A 404 -22.59 0.10 -17.95
C PRO A 404 -22.07 -0.75 -16.77
N ILE A 405 -22.25 -0.24 -15.55
CA ILE A 405 -21.80 -0.88 -14.31
C ILE A 405 -22.92 -1.79 -13.76
N VAL A 406 -23.19 -2.88 -14.47
CA VAL A 406 -24.34 -3.76 -14.23
C VAL A 406 -24.23 -4.56 -12.93
N GLY A 407 -25.36 -4.71 -12.21
CA GLY A 407 -25.48 -5.62 -11.08
C GLY A 407 -24.86 -5.13 -9.77
N ASN A 408 -24.34 -3.90 -9.72
CA ASN A 408 -23.87 -3.30 -8.48
C ASN A 408 -25.04 -2.90 -7.56
N SER A 409 -24.79 -2.75 -6.27
CA SER A 409 -25.73 -2.18 -5.31
C SER A 409 -25.22 -0.85 -4.77
N LEU A 410 -26.13 0.09 -4.57
CA LEU A 410 -25.83 1.44 -4.08
C LEU A 410 -26.47 1.64 -2.71
N GLU A 411 -25.70 2.14 -1.74
CA GLU A 411 -26.19 2.35 -0.38
C GLU A 411 -25.61 3.61 0.26
N TRP A 412 -26.46 4.39 0.92
CA TRP A 412 -25.98 5.47 1.79
C TRP A 412 -25.71 4.92 3.18
N ILE A 413 -24.51 5.16 3.70
CA ILE A 413 -24.08 4.69 5.02
C ILE A 413 -23.47 5.85 5.82
N SER A 414 -23.68 5.89 7.13
CA SER A 414 -23.03 6.86 8.00
C SER A 414 -21.58 6.49 8.30
N GLY A 415 -20.79 7.48 8.74
CA GLY A 415 -19.42 7.21 9.17
C GLY A 415 -19.35 6.19 10.31
N ARG A 416 -20.28 6.26 11.26
CA ARG A 416 -20.35 5.31 12.39
C ARG A 416 -20.60 3.88 11.92
N ALA A 417 -21.59 3.67 11.05
CA ALA A 417 -21.89 2.34 10.53
C ALA A 417 -20.73 1.79 9.68
N ALA A 418 -20.02 2.64 8.93
CA ALA A 418 -18.81 2.25 8.23
C ALA A 418 -17.67 1.82 9.18
N ALA A 419 -17.49 2.53 10.30
CA ALA A 419 -16.51 2.15 11.32
C ALA A 419 -16.85 0.80 11.96
N GLU A 420 -18.11 0.58 12.34
CA GLU A 420 -18.59 -0.68 12.92
C GLU A 420 -18.39 -1.86 11.97
N TRP A 421 -18.69 -1.67 10.69
CA TRP A 421 -18.41 -2.65 9.64
C TRP A 421 -16.92 -2.97 9.54
N ALA A 422 -16.05 -1.97 9.51
CA ALA A 422 -14.60 -2.18 9.45
C ALA A 422 -14.08 -2.95 10.68
N PHE A 423 -14.69 -2.71 11.85
CA PHE A 423 -14.31 -3.39 13.08
C PHE A 423 -14.66 -4.87 13.04
N GLN A 424 -15.83 -5.21 12.51
CA GLN A 424 -16.24 -6.61 12.32
C GLN A 424 -15.26 -7.35 11.40
N ILE A 425 -14.78 -6.69 10.33
CA ILE A 425 -13.77 -7.26 9.44
C ILE A 425 -12.44 -7.46 10.16
N LEU A 426 -11.96 -6.44 10.88
CA LEU A 426 -10.70 -6.50 11.64
C LEU A 426 -10.72 -7.58 12.73
N ASP A 427 -11.88 -7.86 13.32
CA ASP A 427 -12.06 -8.92 14.32
C ASP A 427 -12.29 -10.31 13.72
N SER A 428 -12.57 -10.38 12.41
CA SER A 428 -12.87 -11.64 11.75
C SER A 428 -11.67 -12.62 11.78
N PRO A 429 -11.93 -13.94 11.82
CA PRO A 429 -10.87 -14.95 11.75
C PRO A 429 -10.01 -14.86 10.49
N ARG A 430 -10.54 -14.32 9.38
CA ARG A 430 -9.84 -14.23 8.09
C ARG A 430 -8.54 -13.43 8.17
N PHE A 431 -8.46 -12.45 9.06
CA PHE A 431 -7.26 -11.64 9.25
C PHE A 431 -6.46 -12.05 10.49
N GLN A 432 -6.84 -13.12 11.20
CA GLN A 432 -6.11 -13.68 12.35
C GLN A 432 -5.00 -14.59 11.83
N PHE A 433 -3.95 -13.97 11.28
CA PHE A 433 -2.83 -14.72 10.72
C PHE A 433 -2.15 -15.55 11.80
N GLN A 434 -1.89 -16.82 11.47
CA GLN A 434 -1.15 -17.73 12.32
C GLN A 434 0.33 -17.60 12.00
N TYR A 435 1.13 -17.31 13.02
CA TYR A 435 2.57 -17.25 12.90
C TYR A 435 3.19 -18.49 13.56
N PRO A 436 4.34 -18.96 13.08
CA PRO A 436 5.08 -20.02 13.75
C PRO A 436 5.37 -19.68 15.22
N ASP A 437 5.30 -20.67 16.12
CA ASP A 437 5.56 -20.48 17.56
C ASP A 437 6.99 -19.98 17.86
N ASP A 438 7.93 -20.22 16.93
CA ASP A 438 9.31 -19.74 17.00
C ASP A 438 9.49 -18.32 16.43
N ASN A 439 8.41 -17.67 15.96
CA ASN A 439 8.44 -16.27 15.56
C ASN A 439 8.44 -15.34 16.78
N ARG A 440 9.59 -14.71 17.03
CA ARG A 440 9.78 -13.82 18.17
C ARG A 440 9.34 -12.38 17.91
N TYR A 441 9.12 -12.02 16.65
CA TYR A 441 8.95 -10.62 16.22
C TYR A 441 7.53 -10.31 15.77
N VAL A 442 6.82 -11.31 15.27
CA VAL A 442 5.42 -11.19 14.87
C VAL A 442 4.58 -12.13 15.72
N THR A 443 3.96 -11.56 16.76
CA THR A 443 3.13 -12.31 17.72
C THR A 443 1.65 -11.96 17.57
N ALA A 444 0.78 -12.80 18.16
CA ALA A 444 -0.65 -12.52 18.21
C ALA A 444 -0.96 -11.19 18.92
N GLU A 445 -0.21 -10.85 19.97
CA GLU A 445 -0.32 -9.58 20.70
C GLU A 445 0.07 -8.40 19.82
N THR A 446 1.10 -8.56 18.98
CA THR A 446 1.53 -7.53 18.02
C THR A 446 0.42 -7.24 17.02
N LEU A 447 -0.19 -8.28 16.45
CA LEU A 447 -1.32 -8.15 15.53
C LEU A 447 -2.55 -7.51 16.22
N GLN A 448 -2.87 -7.92 17.44
CA GLN A 448 -3.98 -7.37 18.20
C GLN A 448 -3.76 -5.90 18.55
N SER A 449 -2.54 -5.51 18.89
CA SER A 449 -2.14 -4.12 19.12
C SER A 449 -2.33 -3.27 17.86
N ILE A 450 -1.89 -3.75 16.70
CA ILE A 450 -2.09 -3.06 15.41
C ILE A 450 -3.58 -2.88 15.12
N ARG A 451 -4.40 -3.92 15.27
CA ARG A 451 -5.85 -3.81 15.05
C ARG A 451 -6.49 -2.79 15.97
N THR A 452 -6.11 -2.80 17.24
CA THR A 452 -6.61 -1.83 18.22
C THR A 452 -6.24 -0.40 17.81
N SER A 453 -5.00 -0.19 17.34
CA SER A 453 -4.53 1.09 16.80
C SER A 453 -5.32 1.51 15.55
N VAL A 454 -5.55 0.61 14.60
CA VAL A 454 -6.33 0.88 13.38
C VAL A 454 -7.76 1.27 13.73
N LYS A 455 -8.41 0.58 14.68
CA LYS A 455 -9.77 0.92 15.10
C LYS A 455 -9.85 2.32 15.71
N ALA A 456 -8.90 2.66 16.58
CA ALA A 456 -8.82 3.99 17.17
C ALA A 456 -8.61 5.08 16.10
N GLU A 457 -7.73 4.83 15.13
CA GLU A 457 -7.47 5.73 14.01
C GLU A 457 -8.70 5.94 13.12
N ILE A 458 -9.44 4.88 12.79
CA ILE A 458 -10.70 4.99 12.03
C ILE A 458 -11.71 5.88 12.76
N LEU A 459 -11.87 5.72 14.09
CA LEU A 459 -12.78 6.56 14.89
C LEU A 459 -12.31 8.00 14.96
N GLU A 460 -11.01 8.23 15.08
CA GLU A 460 -10.42 9.57 15.08
C GLU A 460 -10.70 10.27 13.74
N LEU A 461 -10.44 9.57 12.62
CA LEU A 461 -10.64 10.11 11.28
C LEU A 461 -12.12 10.42 11.02
N ILE A 462 -13.02 9.51 11.35
CA ILE A 462 -14.47 9.68 11.10
C ILE A 462 -15.10 10.70 12.05
N GLY A 463 -14.53 10.86 13.25
CA GLY A 463 -15.05 11.71 14.31
C GLY A 463 -16.17 11.05 15.12
N GLN A 464 -16.33 11.47 16.38
CA GLN A 464 -17.27 10.86 17.34
C GLN A 464 -18.75 11.00 16.95
N GLU A 465 -19.10 12.06 16.20
CA GLU A 465 -20.48 12.37 15.83
C GLU A 465 -20.90 11.84 14.45
N GLY A 466 -20.01 11.20 13.68
CA GLY A 466 -20.35 10.41 12.49
C GLY A 466 -21.46 11.00 11.60
N ASP A 467 -21.41 12.32 11.39
CA ASP A 467 -22.54 13.14 10.94
C ASP A 467 -23.33 12.49 9.79
N ASP A 468 -24.60 12.19 10.06
CA ASP A 468 -25.37 11.14 9.40
C ASP A 468 -25.80 11.45 7.96
N ARG A 469 -25.41 12.60 7.37
CA ARG A 469 -25.60 12.93 5.94
C ARG A 469 -25.07 14.32 5.60
N LYS A 470 -23.93 14.41 4.91
CA LYS A 470 -23.35 15.71 4.55
C LYS A 470 -23.61 16.18 3.13
N ARG A 471 -23.84 15.26 2.18
CA ARG A 471 -24.40 15.48 0.83
C ARG A 471 -24.58 14.11 0.20
N ALA A 472 -25.79 13.77 -0.26
CA ALA A 472 -26.02 12.52 -0.97
C ALA A 472 -26.08 12.82 -2.46
N VAL A 473 -24.99 12.59 -3.19
CA VAL A 473 -24.97 12.75 -4.65
C VAL A 473 -24.71 11.40 -5.31
N PHE A 474 -25.70 10.87 -6.02
CA PHE A 474 -25.53 9.60 -6.73
C PHE A 474 -24.48 9.67 -7.85
N TYR A 475 -24.40 10.80 -8.55
CA TYR A 475 -23.68 10.91 -9.81
C TYR A 475 -23.17 12.34 -10.08
N THR A 476 -21.96 12.49 -10.62
CA THR A 476 -21.48 13.76 -11.19
C THR A 476 -20.56 13.48 -12.38
N GLY A 477 -20.76 14.17 -13.52
CA GLY A 477 -20.01 13.88 -14.73
C GLY A 477 -20.17 14.94 -15.82
N TYR A 478 -19.05 15.34 -16.42
CA TYR A 478 -18.99 16.19 -17.61
C TYR A 478 -18.96 15.32 -18.86
N ASN A 479 -20.06 15.25 -19.62
CA ASN A 479 -20.09 14.53 -20.89
C ASN A 479 -20.08 15.54 -22.06
N GLY A 480 -19.06 15.42 -22.93
CA GLY A 480 -18.93 16.19 -24.16
C GLY A 480 -19.38 15.45 -25.43
N HIS A 481 -19.86 14.20 -25.33
CA HIS A 481 -20.17 13.34 -26.47
C HIS A 481 -21.67 12.97 -26.54
N PRO A 482 -22.25 12.76 -27.74
CA PRO A 482 -23.68 12.55 -27.93
C PRO A 482 -24.18 11.12 -27.69
N SER A 483 -23.40 10.27 -27.03
CA SER A 483 -23.82 8.90 -26.70
C SER A 483 -24.57 8.84 -25.37
N SER A 484 -25.75 8.22 -25.39
CA SER A 484 -26.55 7.86 -24.20
C SER A 484 -25.71 7.02 -23.24
N ILE A 485 -25.65 7.40 -21.96
CA ILE A 485 -25.04 6.57 -20.92
C ILE A 485 -26.16 5.78 -20.23
N THR A 486 -26.23 4.47 -20.45
CA THR A 486 -27.08 3.57 -19.65
C THR A 486 -26.37 3.32 -18.33
N LEU A 487 -26.77 4.04 -17.28
CA LEU A 487 -25.98 4.10 -16.05
C LEU A 487 -26.24 2.96 -15.06
N LEU A 488 -27.48 2.44 -14.91
CA LEU A 488 -27.79 1.58 -13.77
C LEU A 488 -28.77 0.43 -14.11
N GLU A 489 -28.36 -0.79 -13.78
CA GLU A 489 -29.29 -1.87 -13.43
C GLU A 489 -28.88 -2.34 -12.03
N THR A 490 -29.18 -1.49 -11.04
CA THR A 490 -28.64 -1.60 -9.68
C THR A 490 -29.75 -1.67 -8.64
N LYS A 491 -29.54 -2.45 -7.59
CA LYS A 491 -30.45 -2.47 -6.43
C LYS A 491 -30.12 -1.33 -5.48
N LEU A 492 -31.10 -0.49 -5.17
CA LEU A 492 -31.01 0.55 -4.15
C LEU A 492 -31.43 -0.03 -2.79
N ARG A 493 -30.65 0.23 -1.74
CA ARG A 493 -30.97 -0.16 -0.35
C ARG A 493 -30.94 1.07 0.56
N ASN A 494 -31.88 1.14 1.50
CA ASN A 494 -31.92 2.15 2.58
C ASN A 494 -31.90 3.63 2.15
N VAL A 495 -32.33 3.94 0.92
CA VAL A 495 -32.40 5.33 0.45
C VAL A 495 -33.69 5.98 0.96
N LYS A 496 -33.60 6.84 1.97
CA LYS A 496 -34.65 7.85 2.21
C LYS A 496 -34.41 8.99 1.23
N TRP A 497 -35.29 9.12 0.24
CA TRP A 497 -35.25 10.19 -0.75
C TRP A 497 -35.59 11.53 -0.09
N ASP A 498 -34.59 12.40 -0.03
CA ASP A 498 -34.77 13.86 0.05
C ASP A 498 -34.71 14.35 -1.42
N ASP A 499 -35.49 15.39 -1.77
CA ASP A 499 -35.50 16.07 -3.08
C ASP A 499 -34.09 16.49 -3.57
N ARG A 500 -33.06 16.41 -2.72
CA ARG A 500 -31.64 16.61 -3.00
C ARG A 500 -30.87 15.38 -3.49
N ALA A 501 -31.49 14.21 -3.64
CA ALA A 501 -30.71 12.97 -3.77
C ALA A 501 -30.13 12.73 -5.18
N ILE A 502 -30.83 13.10 -6.26
CA ILE A 502 -30.36 12.90 -7.64
C ILE A 502 -29.96 14.25 -8.24
N PHE A 503 -28.67 14.56 -8.22
CA PHE A 503 -28.11 15.62 -9.04
C PHE A 503 -27.31 14.99 -10.18
N VAL A 504 -27.62 15.39 -11.41
CA VAL A 504 -26.71 15.22 -12.55
C VAL A 504 -26.00 16.55 -12.72
N GLU A 505 -24.80 16.67 -12.17
CA GLU A 505 -24.05 17.91 -12.26
C GLU A 505 -23.52 18.11 -13.69
N LYS A 506 -24.16 19.05 -14.41
CA LYS A 506 -23.68 19.71 -15.63
C LYS A 506 -23.20 18.79 -16.76
N SER A 507 -24.14 18.37 -17.61
CA SER A 507 -23.81 17.84 -18.93
C SER A 507 -23.77 18.98 -19.96
N ASN A 508 -22.66 19.14 -20.68
CA ASN A 508 -22.65 19.87 -21.95
C ASN A 508 -23.09 18.96 -23.12
N ALA A 509 -23.65 17.79 -22.81
CA ALA A 509 -24.07 16.82 -23.80
C ALA A 509 -25.31 17.35 -24.54
N LYS A 510 -25.26 17.33 -25.87
CA LYS A 510 -26.42 17.62 -26.72
C LYS A 510 -27.41 16.45 -26.81
N ALA A 511 -27.08 15.30 -26.22
CA ALA A 511 -27.88 14.08 -26.26
C ALA A 511 -28.53 13.79 -24.89
N PRO A 512 -29.73 13.19 -24.87
CA PRO A 512 -30.40 12.81 -23.63
C PRO A 512 -29.57 11.76 -22.86
N ILE A 513 -29.50 11.93 -21.54
CA ILE A 513 -28.96 10.93 -20.61
C ILE A 513 -30.10 9.96 -20.28
N ASP A 514 -29.99 8.69 -20.70
CA ASP A 514 -30.95 7.64 -20.37
C ASP A 514 -30.56 6.93 -19.06
N ILE A 515 -31.02 7.44 -17.92
CA ILE A 515 -30.82 6.76 -16.63
C ILE A 515 -31.95 5.75 -16.43
N ARG A 516 -31.67 4.49 -16.74
CA ARG A 516 -32.54 3.39 -16.29
C ARG A 516 -32.17 3.08 -14.85
N ILE A 517 -33.15 2.94 -13.97
CA ILE A 517 -32.96 2.45 -12.60
C ILE A 517 -33.75 1.14 -12.55
N GLY A 518 -33.07 0.04 -12.20
CA GLY A 518 -33.73 -1.26 -12.02
C GLY A 518 -34.76 -1.23 -10.89
N GLU A 519 -35.62 -2.25 -10.80
CA GLU A 519 -36.65 -2.36 -9.76
C GLU A 519 -36.08 -2.05 -8.37
N SER A 520 -36.62 -1.01 -7.72
CA SER A 520 -36.34 -0.77 -6.31
C SER A 520 -36.86 -1.96 -5.50
N ALA A 521 -36.23 -2.25 -4.35
CA ALA A 521 -36.73 -3.31 -3.46
C ALA A 521 -38.17 -3.04 -2.97
N THR A 522 -38.70 -1.83 -3.17
CA THR A 522 -40.05 -1.41 -2.85
C THR A 522 -41.02 -1.44 -4.04
N GLY A 523 -40.56 -1.74 -5.26
CA GLY A 523 -41.40 -1.78 -6.47
C GLY A 523 -41.77 -0.39 -7.03
N GLU A 524 -41.21 0.69 -6.48
CA GLU A 524 -41.47 2.05 -6.92
C GLU A 524 -40.63 2.39 -8.16
N THR A 525 -41.29 2.86 -9.23
CA THR A 525 -40.65 3.44 -10.42
C THR A 525 -40.21 4.87 -10.10
N ILE A 526 -38.92 5.15 -10.20
CA ILE A 526 -38.36 6.47 -9.90
C ILE A 526 -38.42 7.33 -11.18
N ALA A 527 -39.22 8.40 -11.14
CA ALA A 527 -39.21 9.41 -12.19
C ALA A 527 -37.94 10.26 -12.09
N LEU A 528 -37.15 10.30 -13.16
CA LEU A 528 -36.03 11.24 -13.25
C LEU A 528 -36.61 12.65 -13.37
N ILE A 529 -36.25 13.54 -12.45
CA ILE A 529 -36.51 14.97 -12.59
C ILE A 529 -35.30 15.56 -13.33
N PRO A 530 -35.45 16.08 -14.56
CA PRO A 530 -34.36 16.78 -15.23
C PRO A 530 -33.95 17.98 -14.38
N ALA A 531 -32.66 18.11 -14.09
CA ALA A 531 -32.13 19.33 -13.48
C ALA A 531 -32.40 20.51 -14.44
N ARG A 532 -32.99 21.59 -13.92
CA ARG A 532 -33.15 22.85 -14.66
C ARG A 532 -31.85 23.61 -14.73
#